data_AF-A0A429HRP9-F1
#
_entry.id   AF-A0A429HRP9-F1
#
_cell.length_a   1.000
_cell.length_b   1.000
_cell.length_c   1.000
_cell.angle_alpha   90.00
_cell.angle_beta   90.00
_cell.angle_gamma   90.00
#
_symmetry.space_group_name_H-M   'P 1'
#
loop_
_entity.id
_entity.type
_entity.pdbx_description
1 polymer ?
#
loop_
_entity_poly.entity_id
_entity_poly.type
_entity_poly.pdbx_seq_one_letter_code
_entity_poly.pdbx_strand_id
1 'polypeptide(L)'
;MKPEVWVAGFSAAVALGAAALSAWATRGASSKESFALARSLYCDLTSEGTSASRSALEFYWRGERRSVEQTRQVLDHYFALLWCFERIRAGRESLVRQRRLNGTGPALRYLDDMIRWHVEEWARRWARLRCLIQQHIGELDDHHSIRSFCHLAQGVVTEPDARQAVTDLLNDIEAEATRQHRINP
;
A
#
# COMPACT_ATOMS: atom_id res chain seq x y z
N MET A 1 -45.49 24.96 34.01
CA MET A 1 -44.08 24.72 33.61
C MET A 1 -43.32 26.04 33.70
N LYS A 2 -42.14 26.06 34.32
CA LYS A 2 -41.33 27.28 34.46
C LYS A 2 -40.68 27.65 33.12
N PRO A 3 -40.63 28.94 32.73
CA PRO A 3 -40.08 29.39 31.45
C PRO A 3 -38.61 28.98 31.23
N GLU A 4 -37.85 28.82 32.31
CA GLU A 4 -36.46 28.35 32.30
C GLU A 4 -36.29 26.93 31.69
N VAL A 5 -37.28 26.04 31.88
CA VAL A 5 -37.26 24.68 31.34
C VAL A 5 -37.46 24.68 29.82
N TRP A 6 -38.26 25.63 29.31
CA TRP A 6 -38.48 25.81 27.87
C TRP A 6 -37.25 26.35 27.16
N VAL A 7 -36.59 27.35 27.77
CA VAL A 7 -35.35 27.92 27.22
C VAL A 7 -34.24 26.87 27.20
N ALA A 8 -34.05 26.12 28.29
CA ALA A 8 -33.05 25.05 28.35
C ALA A 8 -33.31 23.94 27.32
N GLY A 9 -34.57 23.51 27.17
CA GLY A 9 -34.94 22.49 26.18
C GLY A 9 -34.72 22.93 24.73
N PHE A 10 -35.06 24.19 24.42
CA PHE A 10 -34.84 24.76 23.09
C PHE A 10 -33.34 24.91 22.76
N SER A 11 -32.54 25.44 23.69
CA SER A 11 -31.09 25.56 23.52
C SER A 11 -30.40 24.20 23.35
N ALA A 12 -30.82 23.17 24.10
CA ALA A 12 -30.30 21.81 23.95
C ALA A 12 -30.63 21.23 22.57
N ALA A 13 -31.84 21.45 22.05
CA ALA A 13 -32.23 21.00 20.72
C ALA A 13 -31.42 21.69 19.62
N VAL A 14 -31.19 23.00 19.73
CA VAL A 14 -30.34 23.76 18.79
C VAL A 14 -28.89 23.27 18.84
N ALA A 15 -28.34 23.03 20.03
CA ALA A 15 -26.97 22.52 20.19
C ALA A 15 -26.80 21.11 19.58
N LEU A 16 -27.76 20.22 19.80
CA LEU A 16 -27.76 18.87 19.19
C LEU A 16 -27.90 18.93 17.66
N GLY A 17 -28.76 19.82 17.14
CA GLY A 17 -28.89 20.04 15.70
C GLY A 17 -27.61 20.59 15.07
N ALA A 18 -26.98 21.58 15.71
CA ALA A 18 -25.70 22.13 15.26
C ALA A 18 -24.57 21.08 15.31
N ALA A 19 -24.50 20.28 16.37
CA ALA A 19 -23.53 19.20 16.50
C ALA A 19 -23.75 18.11 15.43
N ALA A 20 -24.99 17.77 15.12
CA ALA A 20 -25.34 16.81 14.07
C ALA A 20 -24.92 17.31 12.68
N LEU A 21 -25.21 18.58 12.36
CA LEU A 21 -24.80 19.20 11.10
C LEU A 21 -23.28 19.33 10.99
N SER A 22 -22.61 19.72 12.07
CA SER A 22 -21.14 19.79 12.13
C SER A 22 -20.52 18.41 11.92
N ALA A 23 -21.00 17.38 12.63
CA ALA A 23 -20.55 16.01 12.45
C ALA A 23 -20.80 15.49 11.02
N TRP A 24 -21.92 15.85 10.40
CA TRP A 24 -22.22 15.50 9.00
C TRP A 24 -21.29 16.21 8.02
N ALA A 25 -21.05 17.51 8.19
CA ALA A 25 -20.14 18.28 7.36
C ALA A 25 -18.69 17.80 7.47
N THR A 26 -18.21 17.51 8.69
CA THR A 26 -16.87 16.95 8.94
C THR A 26 -16.72 15.59 8.28
N ARG A 27 -17.75 14.72 8.34
CA ARG A 27 -17.74 13.44 7.63
C ARG A 27 -17.70 13.62 6.11
N GLY A 28 -18.44 14.58 5.56
CA GLY A 28 -18.41 14.90 4.13
C GLY A 28 -17.04 15.41 3.66
N ALA A 29 -16.42 16.31 4.41
CA ALA A 29 -15.07 16.81 4.14
C ALA A 29 -14.03 15.69 4.20
N SER A 30 -14.07 14.88 5.27
CA SER A 30 -13.14 13.77 5.43
C SER A 30 -13.30 12.68 4.35
N SER A 31 -14.52 12.46 3.87
CA SER A 31 -14.77 11.58 2.71
C SER A 31 -14.09 12.11 1.45
N LYS A 32 -14.18 13.42 1.16
CA LYS A 32 -13.52 14.03 0.00
C LYS A 32 -12.00 13.92 0.08
N GLU A 33 -11.43 14.20 1.24
CA GLU A 33 -9.99 14.05 1.51
C GLU A 33 -9.54 12.59 1.36
N SER A 34 -10.33 11.64 1.85
CA SER A 34 -10.05 10.21 1.71
C SER A 34 -10.00 9.77 0.24
N PHE A 35 -10.95 10.23 -0.58
CA PHE A 35 -10.94 9.98 -2.02
C PHE A 35 -9.81 10.74 -2.74
N ALA A 36 -9.45 11.93 -2.28
CA ALA A 36 -8.30 12.66 -2.81
C ALA A 36 -7.00 11.91 -2.56
N LEU A 37 -6.79 11.41 -1.33
CA LEU A 37 -5.65 10.56 -0.99
C LEU A 37 -5.64 9.28 -1.82
N ALA A 38 -6.77 8.55 -1.90
CA ALA A 38 -6.86 7.32 -2.69
C ALA A 38 -6.52 7.55 -4.18
N ARG A 39 -7.03 8.64 -4.77
CA ARG A 39 -6.69 9.01 -6.15
C ARG A 39 -5.22 9.40 -6.29
N SER A 40 -4.67 10.16 -5.36
CA SER A 40 -3.24 10.52 -5.38
C SER A 40 -2.35 9.28 -5.37
N LEU A 41 -2.65 8.31 -4.50
CA LEU A 41 -1.89 7.05 -4.42
C LEU A 41 -1.98 6.24 -5.71
N TYR A 42 -3.17 6.18 -6.32
CA TYR A 42 -3.32 5.52 -7.62
C TYR A 42 -2.58 6.28 -8.73
N CYS A 43 -2.68 7.61 -8.77
CA CYS A 43 -1.93 8.45 -9.71
C CYS A 43 -0.41 8.25 -9.59
N ASP A 44 0.12 8.13 -8.37
CA ASP A 44 1.53 7.84 -8.13
C ASP A 44 1.93 6.45 -8.67
N LEU A 45 1.08 5.43 -8.45
CA LEU A 45 1.27 4.07 -8.97
C LEU A 45 1.25 4.03 -10.51
N THR A 46 0.45 4.87 -11.14
CA THR A 46 0.33 4.97 -12.60
C THR A 46 1.13 6.12 -13.20
N SER A 47 2.02 6.73 -12.41
CA SER A 47 2.86 7.84 -12.89
C SER A 47 3.85 7.37 -13.94
N GLU A 48 4.39 8.31 -14.72
CA GLU A 48 5.42 8.03 -15.71
C GLU A 48 6.65 7.37 -15.08
N GLY A 49 7.10 7.83 -13.91
CA GLY A 49 8.24 7.25 -13.20
C GLY A 49 8.01 5.80 -12.75
N THR A 50 6.82 5.50 -12.25
CA THR A 50 6.46 4.11 -11.87
C THR A 50 6.32 3.24 -13.11
N SER A 51 5.73 3.76 -14.19
CA SER A 51 5.62 3.06 -15.48
C SER A 51 7.00 2.74 -16.08
N ALA A 52 7.93 3.70 -16.04
CA ALA A 52 9.31 3.51 -16.48
C ALA A 52 10.02 2.42 -15.65
N SER A 53 9.84 2.44 -14.32
CA SER A 53 10.41 1.43 -13.44
C SER A 53 9.83 0.04 -13.69
N ARG A 54 8.51 -0.07 -13.87
CA ARG A 54 7.85 -1.32 -14.28
C ARG A 54 8.41 -1.85 -15.61
N SER A 55 8.60 -0.96 -16.58
CA SER A 55 9.12 -1.32 -17.90
C SER A 55 10.56 -1.81 -17.82
N ALA A 56 11.43 -1.10 -17.09
CA ALA A 56 12.82 -1.49 -16.89
C ALA A 56 12.94 -2.88 -16.23
N LEU A 57 12.13 -3.13 -15.20
CA LEU A 57 12.07 -4.43 -14.52
C LEU A 57 11.53 -5.54 -15.44
N GLU A 58 10.54 -5.25 -16.30
CA GLU A 58 10.01 -6.20 -17.29
C GLU A 58 11.07 -6.57 -18.33
N PHE A 59 11.81 -5.58 -18.86
CA PHE A 59 12.92 -5.83 -19.79
C PHE A 59 14.01 -6.66 -19.13
N TYR A 60 14.38 -6.33 -17.89
CA TYR A 60 15.35 -7.12 -17.12
C TYR A 60 14.87 -8.55 -16.86
N TRP A 61 13.58 -8.72 -16.56
CA TRP A 61 12.98 -10.03 -16.32
C TRP A 61 12.96 -10.91 -17.59
N ARG A 62 12.69 -10.33 -18.76
CA ARG A 62 12.65 -11.04 -20.05
C ARG A 62 14.02 -11.23 -20.70
N GLY A 63 15.04 -10.49 -20.29
CA GLY A 63 16.37 -10.56 -20.89
C GLY A 63 16.97 -11.96 -20.85
N GLU A 64 17.53 -12.42 -21.98
CA GLU A 64 18.23 -13.72 -22.07
C GLU A 64 19.59 -13.70 -21.37
N ARG A 65 20.27 -12.55 -21.35
CA ARG A 65 21.55 -12.32 -20.68
C ARG A 65 21.51 -11.04 -19.87
N ARG A 66 22.13 -11.07 -18.70
CA ARG A 66 22.20 -9.95 -17.74
C ARG A 66 23.66 -9.75 -17.34
N SER A 67 24.10 -8.50 -17.33
CA SER A 67 25.40 -8.14 -16.75
C SER A 67 25.24 -7.64 -15.31
N VAL A 68 26.35 -7.56 -14.59
CA VAL A 68 26.41 -6.96 -13.25
C VAL A 68 26.03 -5.48 -13.34
N GLU A 69 26.48 -4.77 -14.37
CA GLU A 69 26.18 -3.35 -14.60
C GLU A 69 24.68 -3.12 -14.84
N GLN A 70 24.05 -3.96 -15.66
CA GLN A 70 22.59 -3.91 -15.87
C GLN A 70 21.83 -4.21 -14.59
N THR A 71 22.31 -5.16 -13.78
CA THR A 71 21.70 -5.47 -12.49
C THR A 71 21.82 -4.30 -11.52
N ARG A 72 22.97 -3.62 -11.48
CA ARG A 72 23.12 -2.40 -10.66
C ARG A 72 22.15 -1.29 -11.09
N GLN A 73 21.97 -1.09 -12.39
CA GLN A 73 21.01 -0.10 -12.91
C GLN A 73 19.56 -0.49 -12.60
N VAL A 74 19.21 -1.78 -12.62
CA VAL A 74 17.85 -2.22 -12.34
C VAL A 74 17.48 -2.11 -10.86
N LEU A 75 18.46 -2.08 -9.95
CA LEU A 75 18.20 -1.93 -8.51
C LEU A 75 17.47 -0.63 -8.18
N ASP A 76 17.81 0.47 -8.84
CA ASP A 76 17.14 1.76 -8.63
C ASP A 76 15.64 1.65 -8.97
N HIS A 77 15.31 0.99 -10.08
CA HIS A 77 13.93 0.74 -10.49
C HIS A 77 13.22 -0.27 -9.58
N TYR A 78 13.94 -1.28 -9.12
CA TYR A 78 13.44 -2.30 -8.20
C TYR A 78 13.00 -1.68 -6.87
N PHE A 79 13.87 -0.89 -6.24
CA PHE A 79 13.53 -0.20 -4.99
C PHE A 79 12.51 0.92 -5.20
N ALA A 80 12.58 1.68 -6.29
CA ALA A 80 11.58 2.70 -6.60
C ALA A 80 10.16 2.11 -6.67
N LEU A 81 10.00 0.93 -7.27
CA LEU A 81 8.71 0.28 -7.34
C LEU A 81 8.26 -0.30 -5.99
N LEU A 82 9.16 -0.91 -5.21
CA LEU A 82 8.84 -1.38 -3.87
C LEU A 82 8.42 -0.23 -2.93
N TRP A 83 9.14 0.89 -2.96
CA TRP A 83 8.79 2.08 -2.18
C TRP A 83 7.49 2.74 -2.66
N CYS A 84 7.16 2.63 -3.94
CA CYS A 84 5.82 3.02 -4.43
C CYS A 84 4.74 2.20 -3.71
N PHE A 85 4.88 0.88 -3.63
CA PHE A 85 3.95 0.03 -2.89
C PHE A 85 3.95 0.29 -1.38
N GLU A 86 5.10 0.61 -0.80
CA GLU A 86 5.19 1.00 0.62
C GLU A 86 4.40 2.29 0.91
N ARG A 87 4.50 3.31 0.05
CA ARG A 87 3.69 4.53 0.16
C ARG A 87 2.20 4.24 0.05
N ILE A 88 1.81 3.35 -0.85
CA ILE A 88 0.41 2.89 -0.98
C ILE A 88 -0.03 2.19 0.30
N ARG A 89 0.81 1.31 0.88
CA ARG A 89 0.54 0.66 2.16
C ARG A 89 0.31 1.69 3.26
N ALA A 90 1.21 2.66 3.41
CA ALA A 90 1.10 3.70 4.43
C ALA A 90 -0.19 4.52 4.26
N GLY A 91 -0.53 4.91 3.02
CA GLY A 91 -1.78 5.61 2.72
C GLY A 91 -3.03 4.76 3.01
N ARG A 92 -3.00 3.47 2.66
CA ARG A 92 -4.06 2.51 2.97
C ARG A 92 -4.25 2.34 4.47
N GLU A 93 -3.17 2.19 5.24
CA GLU A 93 -3.22 2.11 6.71
C GLU A 93 -3.84 3.37 7.33
N SER A 94 -3.52 4.55 6.81
CA SER A 94 -4.14 5.81 7.24
C SER A 94 -5.66 5.78 7.03
N LEU A 95 -6.13 5.34 5.85
CA LEU A 95 -7.56 5.19 5.57
C LEU A 95 -8.19 4.15 6.52
N VAL A 96 -7.57 3.01 6.75
CA VAL A 96 -8.07 1.95 7.65
C VAL A 96 -8.26 2.47 9.08
N ARG A 97 -7.25 3.16 9.63
CA ARG A 97 -7.29 3.68 11.02
C ARG A 97 -8.41 4.72 11.21
N GLN A 98 -8.76 5.45 10.16
CA GLN A 98 -9.81 6.48 10.21
C GLN A 98 -11.22 5.96 9.86
N ARG A 99 -11.36 4.69 9.47
CA ARG A 99 -12.61 4.15 8.90
C ARG A 99 -13.84 4.32 9.78
N ARG A 100 -13.72 4.11 11.10
CA ARG A 100 -14.85 4.19 12.04
C ARG A 100 -15.28 5.63 12.33
N LEU A 101 -14.33 6.54 12.43
CA LEU A 101 -14.57 7.93 12.84
C LEU A 101 -14.97 8.81 11.65
N ASN A 102 -14.28 8.62 10.53
CA ASN A 102 -14.33 9.51 9.37
C ASN A 102 -15.05 8.89 8.16
N GLY A 103 -15.49 7.64 8.26
CA GLY A 103 -16.26 7.00 7.18
C GLY A 103 -15.44 6.74 5.91
N THR A 104 -14.12 6.56 6.01
CA THR A 104 -13.20 6.37 4.86
C THR A 104 -13.40 5.07 4.09
N GLY A 105 -14.32 4.20 4.51
CA GLY A 105 -14.57 2.88 3.94
C GLY A 105 -14.79 2.85 2.42
N PRO A 106 -15.60 3.75 1.82
CA PRO A 106 -15.76 3.82 0.37
C PRO A 106 -14.46 4.17 -0.37
N ALA A 107 -13.66 5.11 0.15
CA ALA A 107 -12.38 5.47 -0.45
C ALA A 107 -11.35 4.35 -0.34
N LEU A 108 -11.35 3.61 0.78
CA LEU A 108 -10.52 2.41 0.95
C LEU A 108 -10.88 1.32 -0.07
N ARG A 109 -12.17 1.04 -0.26
CA ARG A 109 -12.62 0.06 -1.28
C ARG A 109 -12.22 0.51 -2.69
N TYR A 110 -12.44 1.78 -3.00
CA TYR A 110 -12.01 2.35 -4.27
C TYR A 110 -10.50 2.17 -4.48
N LEU A 111 -9.67 2.50 -3.49
CA LEU A 111 -8.22 2.29 -3.58
C LEU A 111 -7.90 0.81 -3.82
N ASP A 112 -8.45 -0.10 -3.01
CA ASP A 112 -8.21 -1.53 -3.08
C ASP A 112 -8.59 -2.10 -4.46
N ASP A 113 -9.72 -1.68 -5.03
CA ASP A 113 -10.16 -2.08 -6.37
C ASP A 113 -9.18 -1.58 -7.45
N MET A 114 -8.73 -0.33 -7.37
CA MET A 114 -7.85 0.27 -8.38
C MET A 114 -6.43 -0.32 -8.39
N ILE A 115 -5.89 -0.66 -7.23
CA ILE A 115 -4.51 -1.18 -7.11
C ILE A 115 -4.43 -2.70 -7.23
N ARG A 116 -5.55 -3.43 -7.11
CA ARG A 116 -5.59 -4.89 -7.00
C ARG A 116 -4.76 -5.59 -8.07
N TRP A 117 -5.05 -5.29 -9.33
CA TRP A 117 -4.37 -5.92 -10.46
C TRP A 117 -2.85 -5.70 -10.39
N HIS A 118 -2.41 -4.47 -10.06
CA HIS A 118 -0.98 -4.17 -9.95
C HIS A 118 -0.32 -4.97 -8.82
N VAL A 119 -0.97 -5.08 -7.66
CA VAL A 119 -0.43 -5.84 -6.53
C VAL A 119 -0.39 -7.33 -6.83
N GLU A 120 -1.44 -7.89 -7.42
CA GLU A 120 -1.52 -9.30 -7.84
C GLU A 120 -0.49 -9.66 -8.92
N GLU A 121 -0.28 -8.76 -9.87
CA GLU A 121 0.71 -8.92 -10.92
C GLU A 121 2.14 -9.01 -10.34
N TRP A 122 2.49 -8.09 -9.44
CA TRP A 122 3.83 -8.03 -8.87
C TRP A 122 4.08 -9.10 -7.81
N ALA A 123 3.05 -9.53 -7.07
CA ALA A 123 3.11 -10.64 -6.14
C ALA A 123 3.70 -11.91 -6.79
N ARG A 124 3.33 -12.18 -8.05
CA ARG A 124 3.80 -13.34 -8.80
C ARG A 124 5.23 -13.20 -9.32
N ARG A 125 5.77 -11.98 -9.39
CA ARG A 125 7.04 -11.70 -10.07
C ARG A 125 8.21 -11.52 -9.11
N TRP A 126 7.95 -11.03 -7.89
CA TRP A 126 9.01 -10.64 -6.96
C TRP A 126 10.01 -11.75 -6.67
N ALA A 127 9.56 -12.96 -6.33
CA ALA A 127 10.46 -14.07 -6.00
C ALA A 127 11.46 -14.36 -7.14
N ARG A 128 10.97 -14.42 -8.39
CA ARG A 128 11.83 -14.65 -9.55
C ARG A 128 12.75 -13.47 -9.82
N LEU A 129 12.25 -12.24 -9.76
CA LEU A 129 13.05 -11.05 -10.01
C LEU A 129 14.18 -10.90 -8.99
N ARG A 130 13.87 -11.16 -7.72
CA ARG A 130 14.83 -11.17 -6.61
C ARG A 130 15.95 -12.18 -6.84
N CYS A 131 15.60 -13.42 -7.21
CA CYS A 131 16.56 -14.46 -7.56
C CYS A 131 17.49 -14.04 -8.71
N LEU A 132 16.95 -13.43 -9.77
CA LEU A 132 17.75 -12.93 -10.90
C LEU A 132 18.74 -11.84 -10.48
N ILE A 133 18.32 -10.93 -9.60
CA ILE A 133 19.20 -9.87 -9.07
C ILE A 133 20.32 -10.48 -8.21
N GLN A 134 19.96 -11.36 -7.28
CA GLN A 134 20.91 -12.01 -6.36
C GLN A 134 21.97 -12.86 -7.08
N GLN A 135 21.67 -13.42 -8.25
CA GLN A 135 22.65 -14.13 -9.09
C GLN A 135 23.87 -13.28 -9.47
N HIS A 136 23.73 -11.94 -9.51
CA HIS A 136 24.80 -11.04 -9.94
C HIS A 136 25.43 -10.23 -8.80
N ILE A 137 24.68 -9.90 -7.75
CA ILE A 137 25.17 -9.06 -6.66
C ILE A 137 25.34 -9.82 -5.34
N GLY A 138 24.92 -11.10 -5.29
CA GLY A 138 24.92 -11.91 -4.08
C GLY A 138 23.78 -11.50 -3.15
N GLU A 139 24.13 -10.90 -2.02
CA GLU A 139 23.18 -10.51 -0.99
C GLU A 139 22.39 -9.25 -1.40
N LEU A 140 21.08 -9.29 -1.19
CA LEU A 140 20.16 -8.19 -1.49
C LEU A 140 19.42 -7.79 -0.21
N ASP A 141 19.65 -6.55 0.25
CA ASP A 141 18.99 -6.00 1.42
C ASP A 141 17.63 -5.37 1.08
N ASP A 142 16.66 -6.23 0.76
CA ASP A 142 15.30 -5.84 0.38
C ASP A 142 14.22 -6.33 1.36
N HIS A 143 14.62 -7.02 2.43
CA HIS A 143 13.73 -7.70 3.37
C HIS A 143 12.61 -6.80 3.91
N HIS A 144 12.94 -5.56 4.28
CA HIS A 144 11.95 -4.61 4.78
C HIS A 144 10.93 -4.22 3.69
N SER A 145 11.43 -3.85 2.52
CA SER A 145 10.63 -3.39 1.38
C SER A 145 9.70 -4.50 0.87
N ILE A 146 10.18 -5.74 0.78
CA ILE A 146 9.37 -6.90 0.41
C ILE A 146 8.34 -7.23 1.49
N ARG A 147 8.70 -7.20 2.78
CA ARG A 147 7.72 -7.39 3.86
C ARG A 147 6.61 -6.35 3.80
N SER A 148 6.96 -5.08 3.55
CA SER A 148 6.00 -4.00 3.35
C SER A 148 5.07 -4.26 2.17
N PHE A 149 5.59 -4.75 1.05
CA PHE A 149 4.76 -5.19 -0.07
C PHE A 149 3.83 -6.35 0.33
N CYS A 150 4.32 -7.40 0.99
CA CYS A 150 3.52 -8.55 1.41
C CYS A 150 2.36 -8.13 2.33
N HIS A 151 2.60 -7.21 3.27
CA HIS A 151 1.54 -6.68 4.14
C HIS A 151 0.48 -5.88 3.38
N LEU A 152 0.87 -5.11 2.35
CA LEU A 152 -0.10 -4.50 1.44
C LEU A 152 -0.93 -5.57 0.74
N ALA A 153 -0.25 -6.57 0.17
CA ALA A 153 -0.86 -7.61 -0.65
C ALA A 153 -1.86 -8.47 0.12
N GLN A 154 -1.56 -8.84 1.37
CA GLN A 154 -2.52 -9.55 2.25
C GLN A 154 -3.86 -8.81 2.41
N GLY A 155 -3.86 -7.48 2.30
CA GLY A 155 -5.05 -6.66 2.41
C GLY A 155 -5.82 -6.43 1.11
N VAL A 156 -5.25 -6.80 -0.04
CA VAL A 156 -5.72 -6.37 -1.38
C VAL A 156 -5.94 -7.55 -2.33
N VAL A 157 -5.07 -8.56 -2.28
CA VAL A 157 -5.03 -9.68 -3.22
C VAL A 157 -6.23 -10.62 -3.03
N THR A 158 -6.86 -10.95 -4.14
CA THR A 158 -8.02 -11.84 -4.21
C THR A 158 -7.72 -13.17 -4.90
N GLU A 159 -6.84 -13.16 -5.90
CA GLU A 159 -6.51 -14.34 -6.69
C GLU A 159 -5.69 -15.37 -5.89
N PRO A 160 -6.08 -16.67 -5.87
CA PRO A 160 -5.45 -17.68 -5.02
C PRO A 160 -3.95 -17.88 -5.28
N ASP A 161 -3.54 -17.87 -6.53
CA ASP A 161 -2.14 -18.03 -6.94
C ASP A 161 -1.29 -16.83 -6.53
N ALA A 162 -1.82 -15.60 -6.64
CA ALA A 162 -1.16 -14.42 -6.12
C ALA A 162 -1.05 -14.45 -4.58
N ARG A 163 -2.07 -14.93 -3.86
CA ARG A 163 -1.99 -15.10 -2.39
C ARG A 163 -0.92 -16.11 -1.99
N GLN A 164 -0.83 -17.21 -2.72
CA GLN A 164 0.21 -18.21 -2.49
C GLN A 164 1.58 -17.60 -2.72
N ALA A 165 1.78 -16.88 -3.84
CA ALA A 165 3.05 -16.21 -4.13
C ALA A 165 3.48 -15.20 -3.05
N VAL A 166 2.53 -14.43 -2.48
CA VAL A 166 2.81 -13.53 -1.34
C VAL A 166 3.25 -14.31 -0.09
N THR A 167 2.60 -15.44 0.17
CA THR A 167 2.88 -16.28 1.34
C THR A 167 4.27 -16.90 1.22
N ASP A 168 4.57 -17.48 0.06
CA ASP A 168 5.89 -18.07 -0.22
C ASP A 168 6.99 -17.01 -0.13
N LEU A 169 6.77 -15.84 -0.74
CA LEU A 169 7.71 -14.72 -0.68
C LEU A 169 7.98 -14.26 0.76
N LEU A 170 6.93 -14.16 1.60
CA LEU A 170 7.07 -13.76 3.00
C LEU A 170 7.86 -14.80 3.81
N ASN A 171 7.59 -16.08 3.60
CA ASN A 171 8.32 -17.16 4.26
C ASN A 171 9.80 -17.17 3.86
N ASP A 172 10.10 -16.95 2.58
CA ASP A 172 11.47 -16.94 2.06
C ASP A 172 12.30 -15.81 2.69
N ILE A 173 11.75 -14.59 2.78
CA ILE A 173 12.46 -13.46 3.41
C ILE A 173 12.64 -13.66 4.92
N GLU A 174 11.69 -14.28 5.60
CA GLU A 174 11.82 -14.56 7.05
C GLU A 174 12.87 -15.63 7.32
N ALA A 175 12.93 -16.66 6.48
CA ALA A 175 13.95 -17.68 6.54
C ALA A 175 15.35 -17.11 6.26
N GLU A 176 15.49 -16.21 5.28
CA GLU A 176 16.75 -15.55 4.95
C GLU A 176 17.23 -14.62 6.07
N ALA A 177 16.36 -13.76 6.59
CA ALA A 177 16.68 -12.89 7.73
C ALA A 177 17.13 -13.69 8.97
N THR A 178 16.47 -14.83 9.23
CA THR A 178 16.86 -15.73 10.32
C THR A 178 18.24 -16.36 10.10
N ARG A 179 18.57 -16.75 8.86
CA ARG A 179 19.89 -17.27 8.51
C ARG A 179 20.97 -16.21 8.67
N GLN A 180 20.74 -14.98 8.21
CA GLN A 180 21.67 -13.86 8.34
C GLN A 180 21.97 -13.55 9.81
N HIS A 181 20.95 -13.46 10.66
CA HIS A 181 21.14 -13.19 12.09
C HIS A 181 21.93 -14.30 12.81
N ARG A 182 21.79 -15.57 12.39
CA ARG A 182 22.59 -16.68 12.96
C ARG A 182 24.06 -16.65 12.53
N ILE A 183 24.37 -16.05 11.38
CA ILE A 183 25.73 -15.97 10.85
C ILE A 183 26.45 -14.72 11.37
N ASN A 184 25.73 -13.62 11.61
CA ASN A 184 26.22 -12.38 12.20
C ASN A 184 25.34 -11.98 13.42
N PRO A 185 25.63 -12.51 14.62
CA PRO A 185 24.87 -12.22 15.84
C PRO A 185 25.04 -10.78 16.35
#